data_AF-A0A1J3E0R5-F1
#
_entry.id   AF-A0A1J3E0R5-F1
#
_cell.length_a   1.000
_cell.length_b   1.000
_cell.length_c   1.000
_cell.angle_alpha   90.00
_cell.angle_beta   90.00
_cell.angle_gamma   90.00
#
_symmetry.space_group_name_H-M   'P 1'
#
loop_
_entity.id
_entity.type
_entity.pdbx_description
1 polymer ?
#
loop_
_entity_poly.entity_id
_entity_poly.type
_entity_poly.pdbx_seq_one_letter_code
_entity_poly.pdbx_strand_id
1 'polypeptide(L)' 'GDKDIVECAYVESTLIPGVSYFASQVKLGKNGIEQIYPLPQLDAFEQEKLKAAIPELKDSIQKGIDFVAKLPK' A
#
# COMPACT_ATOMS: atom_id res chain seq x y z
N GLY A 1 5.80 24.56 8.14
CA GLY A 1 5.47 23.20 7.70
C GLY A 1 6.77 22.54 7.37
N ASP A 2 7.05 21.42 8.02
CA ASP A 2 8.28 20.66 7.78
C ASP A 2 8.35 20.23 6.32
N LYS A 3 9.53 20.38 5.74
CA LYS A 3 9.83 19.95 4.38
C LYS A 3 10.33 18.51 4.47
N ASP A 4 9.97 17.70 3.47
CA ASP A 4 10.50 16.34 3.29
C ASP A 4 10.08 15.33 4.37
N ILE A 5 8.80 15.36 4.78
CA ILE A 5 8.23 14.30 5.64
C ILE A 5 8.13 13.01 4.81
N VAL A 6 8.89 11.99 5.19
CA VAL A 6 8.84 10.65 4.59
C VAL A 6 8.37 9.67 5.66
N GLU A 7 7.24 9.02 5.40
CA GLU A 7 6.61 8.10 6.34
C GLU A 7 6.11 6.85 5.62
N CYS A 8 5.95 5.75 6.36
CA CYS A 8 5.30 4.56 5.84
C CYS A 8 3.78 4.70 5.99
N ALA A 9 3.05 4.60 4.88
CA ALA A 9 1.59 4.69 4.88
C ALA A 9 0.95 3.64 3.98
N TYR A 10 -0.24 3.15 4.37
CA TYR A 10 -1.07 2.26 3.56
C TYR A 10 -1.91 3.07 2.58
N VAL A 11 -1.54 3.02 1.30
CA VAL A 11 -2.05 3.92 0.26
C VAL A 11 -2.37 3.13 -1.01
N GLU A 12 -3.18 3.70 -1.89
CA GLU A 12 -3.35 3.16 -3.24
C GLU A 12 -1.99 3.15 -3.95
N SER A 13 -1.59 2.00 -4.49
CA SER A 13 -0.23 1.80 -4.98
C SER A 13 -0.19 0.70 -6.04
N THR A 14 0.73 0.85 -6.99
CA THR A 14 1.02 -0.15 -8.03
C THR A 14 2.35 -0.87 -7.80
N LEU A 15 2.96 -0.72 -6.61
CA LEU A 15 4.27 -1.32 -6.30
C LEU A 15 4.25 -2.85 -6.30
N ILE A 16 3.12 -3.45 -5.91
CA ILE A 16 2.96 -4.89 -5.85
C ILE A 16 1.94 -5.32 -6.92
N PRO A 17 2.34 -6.13 -7.91
CA PRO A 17 1.44 -6.56 -8.98
C PRO A 17 0.16 -7.23 -8.46
N GLY A 18 -0.99 -6.64 -8.82
CA GLY A 18 -2.31 -7.13 -8.47
C GLY A 18 -2.78 -6.81 -7.05
N VAL A 19 -2.05 -5.99 -6.28
CA VAL A 19 -2.49 -5.48 -4.99
C VAL A 19 -2.71 -3.98 -5.13
N SER A 20 -3.97 -3.52 -5.03
CA SER A 20 -4.32 -2.11 -5.29
C SER A 20 -3.95 -1.14 -4.17
N TYR A 21 -3.73 -1.64 -2.96
CA TYR A 21 -3.35 -0.84 -1.79
C TYR A 21 -2.20 -1.52 -1.04
N PHE A 22 -1.13 -0.78 -0.78
CA PHE A 22 0.06 -1.32 -0.15
C PHE A 22 0.73 -0.30 0.79
N ALA A 23 1.33 -0.80 1.88
CA ALA A 23 2.07 0.03 2.83
C ALA A 23 3.50 0.23 2.34
N SER A 24 3.89 1.46 2.05
CA SER A 24 5.24 1.78 1.57
C SER A 24 5.67 3.17 2.01
N GLN A 25 6.96 3.47 1.87
CA GLN A 25 7.47 4.81 2.13
C GLN A 25 6.87 5.79 1.12
N VAL A 26 6.29 6.86 1.62
CA VAL A 26 5.73 7.95 0.84
C VAL A 26 6.28 9.28 1.32
N LYS A 27 6.51 10.20 0.39
CA LYS A 27 6.78 11.61 0.71
C LYS A 27 5.45 12.34 0.81
N LEU A 28 5.23 12.99 1.96
CA LEU A 28 4.07 13.83 2.20
C LEU A 28 4.39 15.28 1.85
N GLY A 29 3.44 15.90 1.15
CA GLY A 29 3.43 17.31 0.84
C GLY A 29 2.14 17.99 1.22
N LYS A 30 1.98 19.24 0.78
CA LYS A 30 0.85 20.09 1.18
C LYS A 30 -0.52 19.53 0.78
N ASN A 31 -0.57 18.71 -0.29
CA ASN A 31 -1.80 18.15 -0.84
C ASN A 31 -1.92 16.63 -0.60
N GLY A 32 -1.17 16.07 0.36
CA GLY A 32 -1.15 14.63 0.63
C GLY A 32 0.12 13.96 0.10
N ILE A 33 -0.02 12.81 -0.57
CA ILE A 33 1.12 12.05 -1.08
C ILE A 33 1.70 12.74 -2.30
N GLU A 34 2.95 13.19 -2.21
CA GLU A 34 3.70 13.75 -3.36
C GLU A 34 4.41 12.66 -4.16
N GLN A 35 4.90 11.62 -3.49
CA GLN A 35 5.66 10.55 -4.12
C GLN A 35 5.52 9.25 -3.33
N ILE A 36 5.42 8.13 -4.04
CA ILE A 36 5.56 6.78 -3.49
C ILE A 36 6.96 6.27 -3.86
N TYR A 37 7.74 5.86 -2.87
CA TYR A 37 9.08 5.31 -3.09
C TYR A 37 9.01 3.84 -3.50
N PRO A 38 9.94 3.37 -4.36
CA PRO A 38 10.04 1.95 -4.69
C PRO A 38 10.39 1.14 -3.45
N LEU A 39 10.10 -0.16 -3.49
CA LEU A 39 10.52 -1.05 -2.42
C LEU A 39 12.05 -1.11 -2.36
N PRO A 40 12.63 -1.08 -1.15
CA PRO A 40 14.05 -1.29 -1.00
C PRO A 40 14.41 -2.73 -1.41
N GLN A 41 15.71 -3.00 -1.52
CA GLN A 41 16.19 -4.36 -1.72
C GLN A 41 15.82 -5.21 -0.50
N LEU A 42 14.91 -6.16 -0.72
CA LEU A 42 14.46 -7.09 0.30
C LEU A 42 15.38 -8.30 0.37
N ASP A 43 15.66 -8.79 1.57
CA ASP A 43 16.35 -10.07 1.74
C ASP A 43 15.44 -11.27 1.41
N ALA A 44 16.01 -12.48 1.39
CA ALA A 44 15.26 -13.69 1.04
C ALA A 44 14.06 -13.95 1.98
N PHE A 45 14.20 -13.62 3.26
CA PHE A 45 13.17 -13.85 4.27
C PHE A 45 12.03 -12.83 4.15
N GLU A 46 12.36 -11.55 3.92
CA GLU A 46 11.41 -10.48 3.64
C GLU A 46 10.64 -10.72 2.34
N GLN A 47 11.32 -11.20 1.29
CA GLN A 47 10.67 -11.56 0.03
C GLN A 47 9.67 -12.72 0.21
N GLU A 48 10.02 -13.73 1.01
CA GLU A 48 9.12 -14.85 1.31
C GLU A 48 7.87 -14.36 2.06
N LYS A 49 8.06 -13.54 3.08
CA LYS A 49 6.94 -12.93 3.83
C LYS A 49 6.06 -12.05 2.96
N LEU A 50 6.67 -11.24 2.08
CA LEU A 50 5.92 -10.41 1.14
C LEU A 50 5.07 -11.28 0.22
N LYS A 51 5.63 -12.37 -0.35
CA LYS A 51 4.88 -13.32 -1.18
C LYS A 51 3.73 -13.96 -0.42
N ALA A 52 3.93 -14.32 0.84
CA ALA A 52 2.89 -14.89 1.69
C ALA A 52 1.78 -13.88 2.04
N ALA A 53 2.12 -12.59 2.18
CA ALA A 53 1.15 -11.53 2.51
C ALA A 53 0.29 -11.08 1.30
N ILE A 54 0.81 -11.19 0.07
CA ILE A 54 0.08 -10.79 -1.14
C ILE A 54 -1.35 -11.38 -1.23
N PRO A 55 -1.59 -12.70 -1.08
CA PRO A 55 -2.94 -13.24 -1.18
C PRO A 55 -3.88 -12.69 -0.08
N GLU A 56 -3.40 -12.60 1.16
CA GLU A 56 -4.19 -12.08 2.28
C GLU A 56 -4.57 -10.60 2.09
N LEU A 57 -3.64 -9.80 1.57
CA LEU A 57 -3.90 -8.39 1.25
C LEU A 57 -4.95 -8.26 0.15
N LYS A 58 -4.88 -9.07 -0.92
CA LYS A 58 -5.89 -9.06 -1.99
C LYS A 58 -7.28 -9.37 -1.45
N ASP A 59 -7.39 -10.41 -0.63
CA ASP A 59 -8.66 -10.81 -0.04
C ASP A 59 -9.22 -9.72 0.88
N SER A 60 -8.37 -9.09 1.68
CA SER A 60 -8.76 -8.03 2.60
C SER A 60 -9.24 -6.77 1.87
N ILE A 61 -8.54 -6.38 0.80
CA ILE A 61 -8.92 -5.26 -0.06
C ILE A 61 -10.27 -5.55 -0.74
N GLN A 62 -10.42 -6.74 -1.33
CA GLN A 62 -11.65 -7.11 -2.03
C GLN A 62 -12.85 -7.14 -1.06
N LYS A 63 -12.67 -7.65 0.16
CA LYS A 63 -13.71 -7.60 1.21
C LYS A 63 -14.16 -6.17 1.50
N GLY A 64 -13.24 -5.22 1.59
CA GLY A 64 -13.58 -3.80 1.79
C GLY A 64 -14.37 -3.20 0.64
N ILE A 65 -13.97 -3.50 -0.60
CA ILE A 65 -14.67 -3.04 -1.81
C ILE A 65 -16.08 -3.64 -1.88
N ASP A 66 -16.20 -4.95 -1.69
CA ASP A 66 -17.47 -5.68 -1.71
C ASP A 66 -18.43 -5.17 -0.64
N PHE A 67 -17.90 -4.85 0.54
CA PHE A 67 -18.69 -4.30 1.64
C PHE A 67 -19.37 -3.00 1.22
N VAL A 68 -18.60 -2.04 0.68
CA VAL A 68 -19.15 -0.76 0.22
C VAL A 68 -20.10 -0.94 -0.97
N ALA A 69 -19.77 -1.83 -1.91
CA ALA A 69 -20.61 -2.09 -3.08
C ALA A 69 -21.99 -2.69 -2.74
N LYS A 70 -22.11 -3.41 -1.63
CA LYS A 70 -23.36 -4.05 -1.16
C LYS A 70 -24.20 -3.15 -0.26
N LEU A 71 -23.69 -2.00 0.18
CA LEU A 71 -24.49 -1.07 0.99
C LEU A 71 -25.61 -0.46 0.14
N PRO A 72 -26.86 -0.44 0.64
CA PRO A 72 -27.93 0.30 -0.02
C PRO A 72 -27.58 1.79 -0.04
N LYS A 73 -27.78 2.44 -1.19
CA LYS A 73 -27.59 3.88 -1.37
C LYS A 73 -28.70 4.69 -0.70
#